data_AF-A0A8T4J7T0-F1
#
_entry.id   AF-A0A8T4J7T0-F1
#
_cell.length_a   1.000
_cell.length_b   1.000
_cell.length_c   1.000
_cell.angle_alpha   90.00
_cell.angle_beta   90.00
_cell.angle_gamma   90.00
#
_symmetry.space_group_name_H-M   'P 1'
#
loop_
_entity.id
_entity.type
_entity.pdbx_description
1 polymer ?
#
loop_
_entity_poly.entity_id
_entity_poly.type
_entity_poly.pdbx_seq_one_letter_code
_entity_poly.pdbx_strand_id
1 'polypeptide(L)' 'VWTAHFDGDDVRLLGESAPWDVELAGTASDLMLFLWERLPADRLDGVRGDRALLERYFALVPPR' A
#
# COMPACT_ATOMS: atom_id res chain seq x y z
N VAL A 1 -3.08 0.74 -13.12
CA VAL A 1 -2.46 1.03 -11.80
C VAL A 1 -3.50 1.72 -10.94
N TRP A 2 -3.58 1.44 -9.64
CA TRP A 2 -4.53 2.13 -8.75
C TRP A 2 -3.79 2.88 -7.66
N THR A 3 -4.24 4.09 -7.33
CA THR A 3 -3.65 4.93 -6.28
C THR A 3 -4.72 5.26 -5.27
N ALA A 4 -4.52 4.80 -4.03
CA ALA A 4 -5.39 5.18 -2.91
C ALA A 4 -4.80 6.40 -2.20
N HIS A 5 -5.63 7.42 -1.99
CA HIS A 5 -5.28 8.61 -1.22
C HIS A 5 -6.03 8.57 0.12
N PHE A 6 -5.28 8.69 1.21
CA PHE A 6 -5.80 8.76 2.57
C PHE A 6 -5.68 10.21 3.06
N ASP A 7 -6.81 10.83 3.39
CA ASP A 7 -6.89 12.18 3.95
C ASP A 7 -7.73 12.15 5.24
N GLY A 8 -7.07 12.12 6.39
CA GLY A 8 -7.74 11.81 7.66
C GLY A 8 -8.38 10.42 7.61
N ASP A 9 -9.70 10.37 7.81
CA ASP A 9 -10.51 9.15 7.76
C ASP A 9 -11.09 8.87 6.35
N ASP A 10 -10.88 9.77 5.39
CA ASP A 10 -11.36 9.60 4.02
C ASP A 10 -10.37 8.79 3.18
N VAL A 11 -10.91 7.85 2.39
CA VAL A 11 -10.15 7.12 1.37
C VAL A 11 -10.74 7.38 -0.01
N ARG A 12 -9.92 7.85 -0.94
CA ARG A 12 -10.33 8.15 -2.32
C ARG A 12 -9.45 7.40 -3.31
N LEU A 13 -10.06 6.84 -4.35
CA LEU A 13 -9.34 6.27 -5.47
C LEU A 13 -8.98 7.38 -6.45
N LEU A 14 -7.68 7.55 -6.73
CA LEU A 14 -7.19 8.49 -7.72
C LEU A 14 -6.94 7.79 -9.07
N GLY A 15 -6.86 8.60 -10.13
CA GLY A 15 -6.52 8.11 -11.48
C GLY A 15 -5.07 7.67 -11.61
N GLU A 16 -4.76 6.98 -12.70
CA GLU A 16 -3.49 6.25 -12.89
C GLU A 16 -2.22 7.13 -12.87
N SER A 17 -2.36 8.44 -13.13
CA SER A 17 -1.23 9.38 -13.18
C SER A 17 -1.19 10.33 -11.98
N ALA A 18 -1.95 10.05 -10.93
CA ALA A 18 -1.90 10.84 -9.72
C ALA A 18 -0.55 10.66 -9.00
N PRO A 19 -0.03 11.72 -8.35
CA PRO A 19 1.16 11.59 -7.51
C PRO A 19 0.90 10.61 -6.37
N TRP A 20 1.95 9.91 -5.95
CA TRP A 20 1.92 8.90 -4.89
C TRP A 20 3.14 9.05 -3.99
N ASP A 21 2.98 8.74 -2.71
CA ASP A 21 4.05 8.77 -1.71
C ASP A 21 4.77 7.41 -1.57
N VAL A 22 4.03 6.33 -1.81
CA VAL A 22 4.53 4.96 -1.82
C VAL A 22 3.82 4.12 -2.89
N GLU A 23 4.58 3.27 -3.57
CA GLU A 23 4.10 2.30 -4.56
C GLU A 23 4.46 0.89 -4.08
N LEU A 24 3.51 -0.05 -4.17
CA LEU A 24 3.81 -1.48 -4.06
C LEU A 24 3.58 -2.15 -5.42
N ALA A 25 4.61 -2.80 -5.94
CA ALA A 25 4.52 -3.65 -7.11
C ALA A 25 4.97 -5.08 -6.77
N GLY A 26 4.30 -6.06 -7.35
CA GLY A 26 4.58 -7.48 -7.11
C GLY A 26 3.57 -8.37 -7.80
N THR A 27 3.67 -9.68 -7.57
CA THR A 27 2.62 -10.59 -8.02
C THR A 27 1.33 -10.32 -7.25
N ALA A 28 0.19 -10.72 -7.82
CA ALA A 28 -1.09 -10.64 -7.10
C ALA A 28 -1.02 -11.38 -5.75
N SER A 29 -0.33 -12.53 -5.70
CA SER A 29 -0.13 -13.31 -4.47
C SER A 29 0.68 -12.55 -3.42
N ASP A 30 1.78 -11.89 -3.80
CA ASP A 30 2.62 -11.15 -2.86
C ASP A 30 1.87 -9.95 -2.28
N LEU A 31 1.15 -9.20 -3.13
CA LEU A 31 0.33 -8.08 -2.69
C LEU A 31 -0.78 -8.53 -1.74
N MET A 32 -1.44 -9.64 -2.03
CA MET A 32 -2.42 -10.25 -1.14
C MET A 32 -1.80 -10.66 0.20
N LEU A 33 -0.67 -11.36 0.21
CA LEU A 33 0.01 -11.75 1.44
C LEU A 33 0.41 -10.55 2.29
N PHE A 34 0.88 -9.47 1.65
CA PHE A 34 1.18 -8.21 2.33
C PHE A 34 -0.08 -7.60 2.96
N LEU A 35 -1.17 -7.45 2.20
CA LEU A 35 -2.42 -6.85 2.69
C LEU A 35 -3.06 -7.63 3.86
N TRP A 36 -2.75 -8.93 4.00
CA TRP A 36 -3.17 -9.76 5.13
C TRP A 36 -2.13 -9.84 6.27
N GLU A 37 -1.10 -8.98 6.28
CA GLU A 37 0.00 -9.01 7.25
C GLU A 37 0.76 -10.36 7.32
N ARG A 38 0.73 -11.15 6.24
CA ARG A 38 1.44 -12.45 6.16
C ARG A 38 2.82 -12.35 5.53
N LEU A 39 3.13 -11.22 4.90
CA LEU A 39 4.40 -10.93 4.28
C LEU A 39 4.79 -9.49 4.63
N PRO A 40 5.91 -9.25 5.34
CA PRO A 40 6.33 -7.90 5.67
C PRO A 40 6.82 -7.16 4.41
N ALA A 41 6.70 -5.83 4.41
CA ALA A 41 6.98 -5.02 3.24
C ALA A 41 8.41 -5.21 2.70
N ASP A 42 9.39 -5.43 3.57
CA ASP A 42 10.80 -5.65 3.24
C ASP A 42 11.04 -6.89 2.36
N ARG A 43 10.06 -7.78 2.27
CA ARG A 43 10.08 -8.96 1.39
C ARG A 43 9.40 -8.73 0.04
N LEU A 44 8.86 -7.54 -0.19
CA LEU A 44 8.34 -7.12 -1.49
C LEU A 44 9.44 -6.44 -2.31
N ASP A 45 9.78 -7.04 -3.45
CA ASP A 45 10.84 -6.55 -4.34
C ASP A 45 10.48 -5.23 -5.05
N GLY A 46 9.18 -4.92 -5.22
CA GLY A 46 8.71 -3.79 -6.03
C GLY A 46 8.22 -2.58 -5.26
N VAL A 47 8.68 -2.34 -4.02
CA VAL A 47 8.27 -1.17 -3.24
C VAL A 47 9.13 0.06 -3.59
N ARG A 48 8.48 1.20 -3.86
CA ARG A 48 9.11 2.50 -4.12
C ARG A 48 8.51 3.59 -3.25
N GLY A 49 9.27 4.65 -2.97
CA GLY A 49 8.82 5.78 -2.14
C GLY A 49 9.06 5.56 -0.65
N ASP A 50 8.24 6.19 0.20
CA ASP A 50 8.39 6.11 1.65
C ASP A 50 7.77 4.83 2.23
N ARG A 51 8.65 3.87 2.54
CA ARG A 51 8.27 2.57 3.10
C ARG A 51 7.64 2.68 4.49
N ALA A 52 7.94 3.72 5.28
CA ALA A 52 7.35 3.88 6.61
C ALA A 52 5.83 4.10 6.55
N LEU A 53 5.31 4.57 5.40
CA LEU A 53 3.87 4.71 5.18
C LEU A 53 3.13 3.36 5.07
N LEU A 54 3.83 2.28 4.75
CA LEU A 54 3.24 0.93 4.70
C LEU A 54 2.92 0.40 6.10
N GLU A 55 3.74 0.72 7.10
CA GLU A 55 3.42 0.42 8.50
C GLU A 55 2.20 1.24 8.97
N ARG A 56 2.13 2.51 8.54
CA ARG A 56 0.99 3.39 8.84
C ARG A 56 -0.29 2.93 8.16
N TYR A 57 -0.22 2.28 7.00
CA TYR A 57 -1.38 1.73 6.31
C TYR A 57 -2.17 0.77 7.19
N PHE A 58 -1.51 -0.14 7.91
CA PHE A 58 -2.18 -1.11 8.80
C PHE A 58 -2.82 -0.45 10.03
N ALA A 59 -2.35 0.72 10.45
CA ALA A 59 -3.04 1.51 11.46
C ALA A 59 -4.35 2.14 10.93
N LEU A 60 -4.42 2.48 9.64
CA LEU A 60 -5.59 3.07 8.99
C LEU A 60 -6.59 2.01 8.50
N VAL A 61 -6.08 0.87 8.06
CA VAL A 61 -6.85 -0.27 7.54
C VAL A 61 -6.40 -1.53 8.27
N PRO A 62 -6.91 -1.77 9.50
CA PRO A 62 -6.57 -2.98 10.23
C PRO A 62 -7.03 -4.21 9.45
N PRO A 63 -6.20 -5.26 9.32
CA PRO A 63 -6.64 -6.50 8.69
C PRO A 63 -7.77 -7.13 9.51
N ARG A 64 -8.72 -7.76 8.80
CA ARG A 64 -9.84 -8.51 9.41
C ARG A 64 -9.54 -10.00 9.46
#